data_AF-A0A497RP57-F1
#
_entry.id   AF-A0A497RP57-F1
#
_cell.length_a   1.000
_cell.length_b   1.000
_cell.length_c   1.000
_cell.angle_alpha   90.00
_cell.angle_beta   90.00
_cell.angle_gamma   90.00
#
_symmetry.space_group_name_H-M   'P 1'
#
loop_
_entity.id
_entity.type
_entity.pdbx_description
1 polymer ?
#
loop_
_entity_poly.entity_id
_entity_poly.type
_entity_poly.pdbx_seq_one_letter_code
_entity_poly.pdbx_strand_id
1 'polypeptide(L)'
;MRLVPLFLLILIFPVLGAETVTKDNFAEPNIKVNDRTYIPNETTIFFKANDYVTVRYLIEPKTEDDAKKIDDRDYYLYTDLEDVEVKCRIVFKNGASLLKEGLTVEVEDADNLDGIDYIEVNLSGYVPKEDIRFEELYALKIRVQDGGYILPSVIIYIKNDEKFLEDLKNAKERYDELSHFLANYTGKVEVSNLEKYLDLASRNLTIAEENFNEKDYINADKRLRYAEELLNNASKESEGIEVRYKFSQVDERIRELKRSVDEIKVYIGEIERKDLLNTSVLIDYKVRYEDLEDRLVGLINEKDRINNYISIGRYEDAKRDLESIINKLGDVESEANVILNELKPIIMVTPTTSTPTPTTQTDLSSFVYAGIVGGCVAVVFIAVMIFRRYMRRRRWDELR
;
A
#
# COMPACT_ATOMS: atom_id res chain seq x y z
N MET A 1 -33.38 43.46 -54.38
CA MET A 1 -33.52 44.34 -53.20
C MET A 1 -34.90 44.10 -52.61
N ARG A 2 -34.96 43.49 -51.41
CA ARG A 2 -36.10 43.49 -50.46
C ARG A 2 -37.38 42.78 -50.96
N LEU A 3 -38.12 41.96 -50.22
CA LEU A 3 -38.19 41.60 -48.81
C LEU A 3 -38.93 40.25 -48.78
N VAL A 4 -38.41 39.28 -48.03
CA VAL A 4 -39.14 38.06 -47.63
C VAL A 4 -39.93 38.40 -46.37
N PRO A 5 -41.26 38.23 -46.31
CA PRO A 5 -41.96 38.03 -45.04
C PRO A 5 -42.21 36.52 -44.88
N LEU A 6 -41.54 35.89 -43.93
CA LEU A 6 -42.06 35.66 -42.58
C LEU A 6 -43.31 34.77 -42.60
N PHE A 7 -43.10 33.46 -42.57
CA PHE A 7 -44.04 32.50 -41.98
C PHE A 7 -43.22 31.41 -41.28
N LEU A 8 -42.57 31.81 -40.18
CA LEU A 8 -42.06 30.85 -39.20
C LEU A 8 -43.24 30.53 -38.27
N LEU A 9 -44.04 29.55 -38.68
CA LEU A 9 -45.10 28.98 -37.87
C LEU A 9 -44.42 28.11 -36.82
N ILE A 10 -44.01 28.73 -35.70
CA ILE A 10 -43.59 28.00 -34.50
C ILE A 10 -44.84 27.27 -34.03
N LEU A 11 -44.92 25.98 -34.34
CA LEU A 11 -45.75 25.02 -33.62
C LEU A 11 -45.28 25.02 -32.16
N ILE A 12 -45.80 25.95 -31.36
CA ILE A 12 -45.86 25.78 -29.92
C ILE A 12 -46.94 24.72 -29.72
N PHE A 13 -46.56 23.45 -29.82
CA PHE A 13 -47.30 22.44 -29.10
C PHE A 13 -47.20 22.85 -27.63
N PRO A 14 -48.31 23.03 -26.89
CA PRO A 14 -48.24 22.87 -25.46
C PRO A 14 -47.79 21.43 -25.27
N VAL A 15 -46.49 21.24 -25.01
CA VAL A 15 -46.09 20.12 -24.19
C VAL A 15 -46.86 20.39 -22.91
N LEU A 16 -47.99 19.71 -22.74
CA LEU A 16 -48.54 19.42 -21.42
C LEU A 16 -47.41 18.70 -20.71
N GLY A 17 -46.49 19.47 -20.15
CA GLY A 17 -45.45 18.95 -19.31
C GLY A 17 -46.20 18.37 -18.14
N ALA A 18 -46.27 17.03 -18.09
CA ALA A 18 -46.70 16.33 -16.88
C ALA A 18 -45.95 17.00 -15.72
N GLU A 19 -46.71 17.64 -14.83
CA GLU A 19 -46.12 18.47 -13.79
C GLU A 19 -45.28 17.56 -12.90
N THR A 20 -43.96 17.68 -13.04
CA THR A 20 -43.01 16.81 -12.34
C THR A 20 -42.97 17.25 -10.89
N VAL A 21 -43.21 16.30 -9.98
CA VAL A 21 -43.14 16.57 -8.55
C VAL A 21 -41.69 16.78 -8.15
N THR A 22 -41.46 17.76 -7.29
CA THR A 22 -40.17 18.10 -6.71
C THR A 22 -40.26 18.06 -5.20
N LYS A 23 -39.12 18.16 -4.51
CA LYS A 23 -39.07 18.24 -3.04
C LYS A 23 -39.95 19.37 -2.48
N ASP A 24 -40.13 20.46 -3.23
CA ASP A 24 -40.89 21.63 -2.78
C ASP A 24 -42.40 21.39 -2.67
N ASN A 25 -42.93 20.32 -3.27
CA ASN A 25 -44.34 19.94 -3.16
C ASN A 25 -44.65 19.22 -1.84
N PHE A 26 -43.63 18.79 -1.09
CA PHE A 26 -43.80 18.05 0.15
C PHE A 26 -43.49 18.92 1.37
N ALA A 27 -44.26 18.73 2.43
CA ALA A 27 -43.89 19.21 3.76
C ALA A 27 -42.67 18.42 4.28
N GLU A 28 -42.04 18.92 5.34
CA GLU A 28 -41.00 18.15 6.02
C GLU A 28 -41.61 16.88 6.62
N PRO A 29 -41.10 15.68 6.28
CA PRO A 29 -41.75 14.45 6.67
C PRO A 29 -41.60 14.19 8.17
N ASN A 30 -42.67 13.70 8.78
CA ASN A 30 -42.64 13.22 10.16
C ASN A 30 -42.23 11.74 10.16
N ILE A 31 -41.01 11.47 10.59
CA ILE A 31 -40.41 10.14 10.55
C ILE A 31 -40.17 9.65 11.98
N LYS A 32 -40.54 8.40 12.25
CA LYS A 32 -40.18 7.69 13.48
C LYS A 32 -39.52 6.36 13.17
N VAL A 33 -38.48 6.03 13.91
CA VAL A 33 -37.80 4.73 13.88
C VAL A 33 -37.82 4.14 15.29
N ASN A 34 -38.45 2.98 15.48
CA ASN A 34 -38.72 2.38 16.80
C ASN A 34 -39.22 3.41 17.83
N ASP A 35 -40.28 4.14 17.44
CA ASP A 35 -40.94 5.20 18.22
C ASP A 35 -40.12 6.47 18.53
N ARG A 36 -38.87 6.56 18.05
CA ARG A 36 -38.04 7.77 18.18
C ARG A 36 -38.18 8.65 16.97
N THR A 37 -38.36 9.96 17.17
CA THR A 37 -38.34 10.93 16.06
C THR A 37 -36.99 10.88 15.35
N TYR A 38 -37.04 10.75 14.03
CA TYR A 38 -35.88 10.76 13.15
C TYR A 38 -35.89 12.03 12.31
N ILE A 39 -34.84 12.83 12.44
CA ILE A 39 -34.60 14.00 11.61
C ILE A 39 -33.48 13.66 10.62
N PRO A 40 -33.76 13.64 9.30
CA PRO A 40 -32.75 13.33 8.29
C PRO A 40 -31.50 14.20 8.43
N ASN A 41 -30.32 13.58 8.37
CA ASN A 41 -29.00 14.21 8.53
C ASN A 41 -28.67 14.75 9.94
N GLU A 42 -29.57 14.64 10.92
CA GLU A 42 -29.32 15.06 12.30
C GLU A 42 -29.37 13.90 13.29
N THR A 43 -30.29 12.94 13.08
CA THR A 43 -30.47 11.81 13.98
C THR A 43 -29.64 10.62 13.53
N THR A 44 -28.80 10.09 14.43
CA THR A 44 -28.07 8.84 14.22
C THR A 44 -28.68 7.75 15.10
N ILE A 45 -29.08 6.62 14.51
CA ILE A 45 -29.68 5.49 15.23
C ILE A 45 -28.85 4.25 14.98
N PHE A 46 -28.45 3.59 16.06
CA PHE A 46 -27.65 2.37 16.03
C PHE A 46 -28.49 1.15 16.39
N PHE A 47 -28.25 0.06 15.67
CA PHE A 47 -28.84 -1.25 15.87
C PHE A 47 -27.76 -2.33 15.91
N LYS A 48 -28.11 -3.49 16.47
CA LYS A 48 -27.36 -4.74 16.34
C LYS A 48 -27.92 -5.59 15.19
N ALA A 49 -27.11 -6.52 14.71
CA ALA A 49 -27.57 -7.53 13.76
C ALA A 49 -28.79 -8.29 14.31
N ASN A 50 -29.78 -8.55 13.44
CA ASN A 50 -31.10 -9.11 13.78
C ASN A 50 -31.99 -8.28 14.71
N ASP A 51 -31.66 -7.03 15.02
CA ASP A 51 -32.61 -6.17 15.73
C ASP A 51 -33.83 -5.91 14.83
N TYR A 52 -35.02 -5.92 15.43
CA TYR A 52 -36.26 -5.58 14.75
C TYR A 52 -36.39 -4.05 14.64
N VAL A 53 -36.68 -3.59 13.42
CA VAL A 53 -36.79 -2.18 13.07
C VAL A 53 -38.19 -1.90 12.56
N THR A 54 -38.81 -0.84 13.06
CA THR A 54 -40.04 -0.26 12.55
C THR A 54 -39.77 1.18 12.12
N VAL A 55 -40.27 1.54 10.95
CA VAL A 55 -40.21 2.88 10.38
C VAL A 55 -41.63 3.34 10.10
N ARG A 56 -42.02 4.46 10.69
CA ARG A 56 -43.25 5.19 10.35
C ARG A 56 -42.84 6.48 9.65
N TYR A 57 -43.27 6.65 8.42
CA TYR A 57 -42.92 7.78 7.57
C TYR A 57 -44.19 8.45 7.07
N LEU A 58 -44.43 9.70 7.48
CA LEU A 58 -45.57 10.48 7.05
C LEU A 58 -45.17 11.46 5.95
N ILE A 59 -45.77 11.31 4.78
CA ILE A 59 -45.62 12.20 3.62
C ILE A 59 -46.84 13.10 3.58
N GLU A 60 -46.64 14.41 3.63
CA GLU A 60 -47.70 15.42 3.58
C GLU A 60 -47.43 16.39 2.43
N PRO A 61 -48.46 16.89 1.73
CA PRO A 61 -48.29 17.98 0.79
C PRO A 61 -47.95 19.27 1.55
N LYS A 62 -47.17 20.15 0.92
CA LYS A 62 -46.80 21.43 1.53
C LYS A 62 -47.96 22.43 1.55
N THR A 63 -48.81 22.38 0.51
CA THR A 63 -49.97 23.25 0.33
C THR A 63 -51.17 22.46 -0.21
N GLU A 64 -52.35 23.08 -0.23
CA GLU A 64 -53.55 22.46 -0.83
C GLU A 64 -53.39 22.21 -2.34
N ASP A 65 -52.69 23.09 -3.06
CA ASP A 65 -52.42 22.88 -4.49
C ASP A 65 -51.47 21.70 -4.72
N ASP A 66 -50.54 21.45 -3.78
CA ASP A 66 -49.64 20.31 -3.85
C ASP A 66 -50.34 18.98 -3.55
N ALA A 67 -51.45 18.99 -2.80
CA ALA A 67 -52.24 17.79 -2.48
C ALA A 67 -52.75 17.05 -3.72
N LYS A 68 -53.00 17.80 -4.81
CA LYS A 68 -53.42 17.30 -6.14
C LYS A 68 -52.25 17.07 -7.11
N LYS A 69 -51.02 17.33 -6.64
CA LYS A 69 -49.78 17.08 -7.40
C LYS A 69 -49.01 15.89 -6.87
N ILE A 70 -49.48 15.25 -5.80
CA ILE A 70 -48.82 14.09 -5.20
C ILE A 70 -49.64 12.79 -5.36
N ASP A 71 -50.84 12.87 -5.92
CA ASP A 71 -51.69 11.76 -6.38
C ASP A 71 -51.32 11.28 -7.79
N ASP A 72 -52.10 10.36 -8.38
CA ASP A 72 -51.92 9.77 -9.73
C ASP A 72 -50.47 9.31 -10.03
N ARG A 73 -49.80 8.73 -9.03
CA ARG A 73 -48.36 8.42 -9.09
C ARG A 73 -48.00 7.17 -8.30
N ASP A 74 -47.00 6.46 -8.82
CA ASP A 74 -46.35 5.37 -8.10
C ASP A 74 -45.27 5.88 -7.14
N TYR A 75 -45.23 5.27 -5.95
CA TYR A 75 -44.17 5.38 -4.97
C TYR A 75 -43.50 4.01 -4.82
N TYR A 76 -42.20 3.97 -5.13
CA TYR A 76 -41.38 2.76 -5.01
C TYR A 76 -40.52 2.83 -3.75
N LEU A 77 -40.68 1.84 -2.88
CA LEU A 77 -40.01 1.73 -1.60
C LEU A 77 -38.84 0.75 -1.72
N TYR A 78 -37.66 1.18 -1.27
CA TYR A 78 -36.45 0.39 -1.20
C TYR A 78 -35.97 0.32 0.25
N THR A 79 -35.46 -0.85 0.65
CA THR A 79 -34.94 -1.09 2.00
C THR A 79 -33.88 -2.18 1.95
N ASP A 80 -32.89 -2.07 2.83
CA ASP A 80 -31.86 -3.09 3.05
C ASP A 80 -32.22 -4.04 4.21
N LEU A 81 -33.40 -3.88 4.82
CA LEU A 81 -33.88 -4.77 5.89
C LEU A 81 -34.31 -6.13 5.32
N GLU A 82 -34.21 -7.16 6.15
CA GLU A 82 -34.69 -8.53 5.86
C GLU A 82 -36.12 -8.75 6.39
N ASP A 83 -36.83 -9.73 5.82
CA ASP A 83 -38.20 -10.14 6.21
C ASP A 83 -39.17 -8.96 6.34
N VAL A 84 -39.21 -8.13 5.29
CA VAL A 84 -39.88 -6.83 5.32
C VAL A 84 -41.39 -6.95 5.15
N GLU A 85 -42.13 -6.28 6.02
CA GLU A 85 -43.55 -6.00 5.90
C GLU A 85 -43.78 -4.50 5.68
N VAL A 86 -44.61 -4.15 4.70
CA VAL A 86 -44.95 -2.76 4.39
C VAL A 86 -46.46 -2.59 4.34
N LYS A 87 -46.96 -1.59 5.09
CA LYS A 87 -48.35 -1.12 5.08
C LYS A 87 -48.39 0.36 4.83
N CYS A 88 -49.10 0.76 3.79
CA CYS A 88 -49.22 2.15 3.38
C CYS A 88 -50.68 2.58 3.47
N ARG A 89 -50.93 3.62 4.27
CA ARG A 89 -52.26 4.23 4.41
C ARG A 89 -52.26 5.57 3.71
N ILE A 90 -53.05 5.67 2.64
CA ILE A 90 -53.30 6.91 1.92
C ILE A 90 -54.58 7.51 2.50
N VAL A 91 -54.53 8.77 2.92
CA VAL A 91 -55.68 9.50 3.45
C VAL A 91 -55.91 10.72 2.58
N PHE A 92 -57.16 10.92 2.18
CA PHE A 92 -57.60 12.04 1.34
C PHE A 92 -58.17 13.16 2.21
N LYS A 93 -58.17 14.40 1.71
CA LYS A 93 -58.65 15.59 2.47
C LYS A 93 -60.10 15.48 2.91
N ASN A 94 -60.92 14.75 2.16
CA ASN A 94 -62.31 14.47 2.52
C ASN A 94 -62.49 13.41 3.63
N GLY A 95 -61.39 12.83 4.14
CA GLY A 95 -61.37 11.84 5.21
C GLY A 95 -61.47 10.38 4.76
N ALA A 96 -61.65 10.11 3.45
CA ALA A 96 -61.53 8.76 2.92
C ALA A 96 -60.10 8.24 3.10
N SER A 97 -59.94 6.92 3.20
CA SER A 97 -58.62 6.30 3.28
C SER A 97 -58.54 4.97 2.57
N LEU A 98 -57.38 4.70 1.99
CA LEU A 98 -57.06 3.48 1.29
C LEU A 98 -55.83 2.81 1.94
N LEU A 99 -55.88 1.49 2.13
CA LEU A 99 -54.76 0.70 2.63
C LEU A 99 -54.17 -0.11 1.48
N LYS A 100 -52.87 0.01 1.27
CA LYS A 100 -52.08 -0.81 0.32
C LYS A 100 -50.97 -1.54 1.09
N GLU A 101 -50.54 -2.67 0.57
CA GLU A 101 -49.42 -3.45 1.08
C GLU A 101 -48.40 -3.69 -0.03
N GLY A 102 -47.13 -3.80 0.33
CA GLY A 102 -46.02 -4.05 -0.61
C GLY A 102 -45.13 -2.84 -0.88
N LEU A 103 -44.08 -3.08 -1.66
CA LEU A 103 -43.00 -2.12 -1.94
C LEU A 103 -43.32 -1.13 -3.08
N THR A 104 -44.46 -1.29 -3.75
CA THR A 104 -44.97 -0.33 -4.72
C THR A 104 -46.33 0.14 -4.26
N VAL A 105 -46.51 1.45 -4.14
CA VAL A 105 -47.75 2.09 -3.72
C VAL A 105 -48.23 2.97 -4.84
N GLU A 106 -49.28 2.52 -5.53
CA GLU A 106 -50.02 3.30 -6.51
C GLU A 106 -50.99 4.23 -5.75
N VAL A 107 -50.79 5.53 -5.90
CA VAL A 107 -51.73 6.54 -5.41
C VAL A 107 -52.63 6.94 -6.57
N GLU A 108 -53.91 6.61 -6.47
CA GLU A 108 -54.92 6.91 -7.49
C GLU A 108 -55.18 8.42 -7.58
N ASP A 109 -55.63 8.89 -8.75
CA ASP A 109 -56.10 10.26 -8.96
C ASP A 109 -57.14 10.66 -7.89
N ALA A 110 -56.80 11.68 -7.11
CA ALA A 110 -57.55 12.13 -5.96
C ALA A 110 -58.26 13.47 -6.20
N ASP A 111 -58.35 13.95 -7.44
CA ASP A 111 -58.97 15.23 -7.76
C ASP A 111 -60.44 15.32 -7.28
N ASN A 112 -61.17 14.20 -7.34
CA ASN A 112 -62.55 14.09 -6.84
C ASN A 112 -62.66 13.89 -5.33
N LEU A 113 -61.53 13.75 -4.62
CA LEU A 113 -61.44 13.50 -3.17
C LEU A 113 -60.77 14.67 -2.41
N ASP A 114 -60.69 15.83 -3.06
CA ASP A 114 -60.02 17.06 -2.59
C ASP A 114 -58.48 16.90 -2.41
N GLY A 115 -57.88 15.93 -3.09
CA GLY A 115 -56.45 15.65 -3.03
C GLY A 115 -56.02 14.83 -1.81
N ILE A 116 -54.71 14.56 -1.73
CA ILE A 116 -54.10 13.78 -0.66
C ILE A 116 -53.95 14.62 0.60
N ASP A 117 -54.40 14.11 1.74
CA ASP A 117 -54.08 14.67 3.06
C ASP A 117 -52.70 14.21 3.50
N TYR A 118 -52.47 12.89 3.52
CA TYR A 118 -51.15 12.31 3.78
C TYR A 118 -51.04 10.88 3.26
N ILE A 119 -49.79 10.44 3.07
CA ILE A 119 -49.43 9.04 2.85
C ILE A 119 -48.59 8.59 4.04
N GLU A 120 -49.10 7.63 4.79
CA GLU A 120 -48.41 7.04 5.94
C GLU A 120 -47.82 5.68 5.53
N VAL A 121 -46.50 5.60 5.48
CA VAL A 121 -45.76 4.37 5.23
C VAL A 121 -45.33 3.78 6.57
N ASN A 122 -45.79 2.57 6.87
CA ASN A 122 -45.31 1.76 7.99
C ASN A 122 -44.52 0.58 7.43
N LEU A 123 -43.21 0.59 7.62
CA LEU A 123 -42.30 -0.47 7.24
C LEU A 123 -41.77 -1.15 8.49
N SER A 124 -41.67 -2.47 8.48
CA SER A 124 -40.95 -3.21 9.52
C SER A 124 -40.15 -4.36 8.95
N GLY A 125 -39.07 -4.74 9.62
CA GLY A 125 -38.20 -5.84 9.22
C GLY A 125 -37.06 -6.02 10.21
N TYR A 126 -36.08 -6.81 9.83
CA TYR A 126 -34.90 -7.10 10.66
C TYR A 126 -33.64 -6.55 10.03
N VAL A 127 -32.71 -6.10 10.87
CA VAL A 127 -31.35 -5.79 10.44
C VAL A 127 -30.66 -7.09 9.96
N PRO A 128 -30.00 -7.10 8.80
CA PRO A 128 -29.26 -8.27 8.29
C PRO A 128 -28.32 -8.90 9.33
N LYS A 129 -28.15 -10.21 9.23
CA LYS A 129 -27.38 -10.99 10.21
C LYS A 129 -25.85 -10.87 10.07
N GLU A 130 -25.35 -10.16 9.07
CA GLU A 130 -23.93 -10.19 8.71
C GLU A 130 -23.01 -9.82 9.89
N ASP A 131 -21.89 -10.56 10.05
CA ASP A 131 -20.89 -10.30 11.08
C ASP A 131 -19.99 -9.13 10.68
N ILE A 132 -20.59 -7.96 10.62
CA ILE A 132 -19.94 -6.72 10.23
C ILE A 132 -19.72 -5.85 11.46
N ARG A 133 -18.52 -5.29 11.56
CA ARG A 133 -18.15 -4.34 12.61
C ARG A 133 -19.03 -3.10 12.61
N PHE A 134 -19.21 -2.50 11.44
CA PHE A 134 -19.97 -1.28 11.23
C PHE A 134 -20.48 -1.19 9.78
N GLU A 135 -21.76 -0.86 9.61
CA GLU A 135 -22.39 -0.67 8.30
C GLU A 135 -23.49 0.39 8.34
N GLU A 136 -23.65 1.11 7.23
CA GLU A 136 -24.74 2.04 6.98
C GLU A 136 -25.81 1.35 6.10
N LEU A 137 -27.06 1.35 6.54
CA LEU A 137 -28.19 0.75 5.81
C LEU A 137 -29.31 1.75 5.55
N TYR A 138 -29.98 1.59 4.42
CA TYR A 138 -31.23 2.26 4.10
C TYR A 138 -32.40 1.47 4.71
N ALA A 139 -32.89 1.91 5.87
CA ALA A 139 -34.12 1.36 6.43
C ALA A 139 -35.33 1.67 5.54
N LEU A 140 -35.35 2.86 4.92
CA LEU A 140 -36.36 3.22 3.93
C LEU A 140 -35.84 4.29 2.97
N LYS A 141 -36.01 4.05 1.67
CA LYS A 141 -35.77 5.01 0.60
C LYS A 141 -36.94 5.00 -0.37
N ILE A 142 -37.54 6.16 -0.61
CA ILE A 142 -38.74 6.29 -1.44
C ILE A 142 -38.38 7.00 -2.74
N ARG A 143 -38.77 6.40 -3.87
CA ARG A 143 -38.68 6.99 -5.20
C ARG A 143 -40.09 7.29 -5.71
N VAL A 144 -40.34 8.54 -6.08
CA VAL A 144 -41.59 8.94 -6.75
C VAL A 144 -41.40 8.77 -8.26
N GLN A 145 -42.38 8.22 -8.97
CA GLN A 145 -42.33 7.87 -10.40
C GLN A 145 -41.63 8.91 -11.27
N ASP A 146 -42.12 10.15 -11.25
CA ASP A 146 -41.60 11.24 -12.08
C ASP A 146 -40.64 12.17 -11.32
N GLY A 147 -40.63 12.11 -9.98
CA GLY A 147 -39.82 12.98 -9.12
C GLY A 147 -38.47 12.39 -8.72
N GLY A 148 -38.27 11.08 -8.81
CA GLY A 148 -37.06 10.42 -8.32
C GLY A 148 -36.96 10.38 -6.80
N TYR A 149 -35.74 10.49 -6.25
CA TYR A 149 -35.45 10.44 -4.80
C TYR A 149 -35.53 11.83 -4.16
N ILE A 150 -36.70 12.44 -4.20
CA ILE A 150 -36.95 13.79 -3.67
C ILE A 150 -37.32 13.81 -2.19
N LEU A 151 -37.71 12.67 -1.64
CA LEU A 151 -38.01 12.47 -0.21
C LEU A 151 -36.74 12.00 0.53
N PRO A 152 -36.46 12.51 1.74
CA PRO A 152 -35.29 12.11 2.51
C PRO A 152 -35.34 10.63 2.89
N SER A 153 -34.19 9.96 2.82
CA SER A 153 -34.04 8.55 3.22
C SER A 153 -33.92 8.40 4.73
N VAL A 154 -34.36 7.25 5.22
CA VAL A 154 -34.15 6.80 6.60
C VAL A 154 -32.94 5.90 6.61
N ILE A 155 -31.86 6.38 7.23
CA ILE A 155 -30.59 5.69 7.34
C ILE A 155 -30.41 5.22 8.78
N ILE A 156 -29.99 3.96 8.94
CA ILE A 156 -29.66 3.37 10.23
C ILE A 156 -28.24 2.81 10.18
N TYR A 157 -27.63 2.63 11.34
CA TYR A 157 -26.27 2.10 11.45
C TYR A 157 -26.26 0.79 12.22
N ILE A 158 -25.62 -0.23 11.67
CA ILE A 158 -25.32 -1.47 12.38
C ILE A 158 -23.99 -1.29 13.11
N LYS A 159 -23.93 -1.71 14.37
CA LYS A 159 -22.66 -1.81 15.09
C LYS A 159 -22.53 -3.15 15.82
N ASN A 160 -21.33 -3.72 15.73
CA ASN A 160 -20.92 -4.87 16.52
C ASN A 160 -19.70 -4.47 17.39
N ASP A 161 -19.98 -4.21 18.67
CA ASP A 161 -18.96 -3.78 19.63
C ASP A 161 -17.88 -4.85 19.84
N GLU A 162 -18.25 -6.13 19.83
CA GLU A 162 -17.32 -7.25 20.02
C GLU A 162 -16.37 -7.37 18.82
N LYS A 163 -16.93 -7.32 17.60
CA LYS A 163 -16.14 -7.32 16.36
C LYS A 163 -15.19 -6.13 16.30
N PHE A 164 -15.65 -4.94 16.69
CA PHE A 164 -14.81 -3.75 16.72
C PHE A 164 -13.59 -3.93 17.64
N LEU A 165 -13.82 -4.41 18.86
CA LEU A 165 -12.74 -4.61 19.82
C LEU A 165 -11.77 -5.72 19.40
N GLU A 166 -12.28 -6.78 18.78
CA GLU A 166 -11.46 -7.84 18.17
C GLU A 166 -10.56 -7.27 17.07
N ASP A 167 -11.13 -6.52 16.12
CA ASP A 167 -10.38 -5.95 15.00
C ASP A 167 -9.35 -4.91 15.49
N LEU A 168 -9.72 -4.07 16.46
CA LEU A 168 -8.80 -3.12 17.09
C LEU A 168 -7.61 -3.84 17.74
N LYS A 169 -7.87 -4.93 18.46
CA LYS A 169 -6.83 -5.75 19.09
C LYS A 169 -5.91 -6.36 18.02
N ASN A 170 -6.47 -6.98 16.99
CA ASN A 170 -5.70 -7.58 15.89
C ASN A 170 -4.82 -6.53 15.19
N ALA A 171 -5.34 -5.31 14.98
CA ALA A 171 -4.59 -4.23 14.38
C ALA A 171 -3.45 -3.71 15.29
N LYS A 172 -3.67 -3.65 16.61
CA LYS A 172 -2.62 -3.32 17.60
C LYS A 172 -1.52 -4.39 17.63
N GLU A 173 -1.87 -5.67 17.66
CA GLU A 173 -0.89 -6.77 17.64
C GLU A 173 -0.03 -6.71 16.36
N ARG A 174 -0.65 -6.49 15.21
CA ARG A 174 0.09 -6.33 13.94
C ARG A 174 0.97 -5.09 13.92
N TYR A 175 0.53 -3.99 14.52
CA TYR A 175 1.37 -2.80 14.70
C TYR A 175 2.61 -3.10 15.54
N ASP A 176 2.46 -3.83 16.64
CA ASP A 176 3.57 -4.20 17.53
C ASP A 176 4.57 -5.12 16.81
N GLU A 177 4.09 -6.12 16.06
CA GLU A 177 4.94 -6.99 15.24
C GLU A 177 5.78 -6.20 14.23
N LEU A 178 5.15 -5.29 13.48
CA LEU A 178 5.83 -4.47 12.48
C LEU A 178 6.77 -3.43 13.12
N SER A 179 6.45 -2.94 14.31
CA SER A 179 7.31 -2.03 15.08
C SER A 179 8.57 -2.75 15.59
N HIS A 180 8.42 -3.98 16.07
CA HIS A 180 9.55 -4.84 16.40
C HIS A 180 10.40 -5.17 15.17
N PHE A 181 9.77 -5.43 14.03
CA PHE A 181 10.48 -5.58 12.76
C PHE A 181 11.28 -4.31 12.43
N LEU A 182 10.67 -3.12 12.44
CA LEU A 182 11.34 -1.85 12.15
C LEU A 182 12.60 -1.65 13.00
N ALA A 183 12.52 -1.92 14.30
CA ALA A 183 13.65 -1.80 15.22
C ALA A 183 14.86 -2.67 14.80
N ASN A 184 14.62 -3.85 14.23
CA ASN A 184 15.68 -4.75 13.78
C ASN A 184 16.42 -4.25 12.53
N TYR A 185 15.83 -3.37 11.73
CA TYR A 185 16.39 -2.87 10.47
C TYR A 185 16.82 -1.40 10.52
N THR A 186 16.43 -0.68 11.57
CA THR A 186 16.81 0.72 11.77
C THR A 186 18.33 0.87 11.78
N GLY A 187 18.84 1.83 10.99
CA GLY A 187 20.28 2.09 10.82
C GLY A 187 21.02 1.09 9.93
N LYS A 188 20.35 0.05 9.41
CA LYS A 188 20.95 -0.97 8.53
C LYS A 188 20.53 -0.82 7.07
N VAL A 189 19.34 -0.28 6.84
CA VAL A 189 18.73 -0.08 5.52
C VAL A 189 17.72 1.08 5.61
N GLU A 190 17.30 1.62 4.47
CA GLU A 190 16.28 2.67 4.39
C GLU A 190 14.91 2.13 4.85
N VAL A 191 14.36 2.73 5.92
CA VAL A 191 13.11 2.32 6.59
C VAL A 191 12.07 3.44 6.73
N SER A 192 12.33 4.64 6.20
CA SER A 192 11.48 5.83 6.43
C SER A 192 10.01 5.65 6.04
N ASN A 193 9.72 4.92 4.96
CA ASN A 193 8.35 4.63 4.55
C ASN A 193 7.62 3.74 5.56
N LEU A 194 8.29 2.70 6.09
CA LEU A 194 7.71 1.81 7.09
C LEU A 194 7.41 2.59 8.38
N GLU A 195 8.37 3.39 8.84
CA GLU A 195 8.22 4.26 10.01
C GLU A 195 7.02 5.22 9.83
N LYS A 196 6.92 5.89 8.69
CA LYS A 196 5.78 6.78 8.37
C LYS A 196 4.44 6.05 8.43
N TYR A 197 4.33 4.85 7.85
CA TYR A 197 3.07 4.09 7.89
C TYR A 197 2.71 3.70 9.31
N LEU A 198 3.68 3.24 10.11
CA LEU A 198 3.46 2.86 11.50
C LEU A 198 3.06 4.06 12.37
N ASP A 199 3.70 5.22 12.19
CA ASP A 199 3.35 6.45 12.90
C ASP A 199 1.92 6.91 12.63
N LEU A 200 1.46 6.78 11.37
CA LEU A 200 0.09 7.12 11.00
C LEU A 200 -0.89 6.06 11.49
N ALA A 201 -0.53 4.78 11.43
CA ALA A 201 -1.36 3.69 11.92
C ALA A 201 -1.59 3.83 13.43
N SER A 202 -0.53 4.00 14.21
CA SER A 202 -0.60 4.20 15.67
C SER A 202 -1.54 5.34 16.08
N ARG A 203 -1.40 6.50 15.40
CA ARG A 203 -2.30 7.64 15.61
C ARG A 203 -3.77 7.30 15.32
N ASN A 204 -4.04 6.62 14.20
CA ASN A 204 -5.42 6.27 13.86
C ASN A 204 -5.99 5.16 14.76
N LEU A 205 -5.18 4.21 15.24
CA LEU A 205 -5.60 3.23 16.24
C LEU A 205 -6.01 3.90 17.55
N THR A 206 -5.23 4.88 18.01
CA THR A 206 -5.53 5.67 19.21
C THR A 206 -6.85 6.43 19.05
N ILE A 207 -7.01 7.17 17.95
CA ILE A 207 -8.23 7.94 17.68
C ILE A 207 -9.44 7.01 17.48
N ALA A 208 -9.27 5.83 16.89
CA ALA A 208 -10.34 4.85 16.74
C ALA A 208 -10.86 4.38 18.11
N GLU A 209 -9.95 4.07 19.04
CA GLU A 209 -10.28 3.68 20.40
C GLU A 209 -10.94 4.82 21.20
N GLU A 210 -10.43 6.04 21.08
CA GLU A 210 -11.02 7.23 21.70
C GLU A 210 -12.46 7.46 21.22
N ASN A 211 -12.69 7.51 19.91
CA ASN A 211 -14.02 7.68 19.32
C ASN A 211 -14.97 6.54 19.74
N PHE A 212 -14.48 5.31 19.80
CA PHE A 212 -15.29 4.16 20.25
C PHE A 212 -15.75 4.33 21.70
N ASN A 213 -14.84 4.76 22.59
CA ASN A 213 -15.15 5.03 24.00
C ASN A 213 -16.13 6.20 24.16
N GLU A 214 -16.07 7.19 23.27
CA GLU A 214 -17.00 8.31 23.19
C GLU A 214 -18.34 7.95 22.51
N LYS A 215 -18.50 6.71 22.03
CA LYS A 215 -19.66 6.21 21.27
C LYS A 215 -19.85 6.87 19.90
N ASP A 216 -18.81 7.49 19.35
CA ASP A 216 -18.76 7.95 17.97
C ASP A 216 -18.32 6.80 17.04
N TYR A 217 -19.22 5.83 16.87
CA TYR A 217 -18.92 4.58 16.16
C TYR A 217 -18.57 4.78 14.69
N ILE A 218 -19.15 5.79 14.03
CA ILE A 218 -18.85 6.12 12.61
C ILE A 218 -17.39 6.52 12.48
N ASN A 219 -16.92 7.47 13.30
CA ASN A 219 -15.55 7.92 13.23
C ASN A 219 -14.57 6.89 13.80
N ALA A 220 -15.00 6.06 14.77
CA ALA A 220 -14.21 4.94 15.26
C ALA A 220 -13.90 3.93 14.14
N ASP A 221 -14.93 3.45 13.43
CA ASP A 221 -14.76 2.48 12.32
C ASP A 221 -13.90 3.06 11.19
N LYS A 222 -14.18 4.30 10.78
CA LYS A 222 -13.42 4.99 9.73
C LYS A 222 -11.92 5.06 10.06
N ARG A 223 -11.58 5.36 11.31
CA ARG A 223 -10.18 5.45 11.78
C ARG A 223 -9.53 4.08 11.84
N LEU A 224 -10.24 3.06 12.30
CA LEU A 224 -9.73 1.69 12.34
C LEU A 224 -9.47 1.15 10.92
N ARG A 225 -10.41 1.31 9.97
CA ARG A 225 -10.20 0.94 8.56
C ARG A 225 -8.97 1.60 7.96
N TYR A 226 -8.77 2.88 8.25
CA TYR A 226 -7.60 3.60 7.75
C TYR A 226 -6.29 3.11 8.39
N ALA A 227 -6.30 2.77 9.68
CA ALA A 227 -5.17 2.14 10.34
C ALA A 227 -4.84 0.76 9.73
N GLU A 228 -5.86 -0.07 9.47
CA GLU A 228 -5.71 -1.39 8.84
C GLU A 228 -5.08 -1.27 7.43
N GLU A 229 -5.50 -0.29 6.64
CA GLU A 229 -4.90 0.02 5.33
C GLU A 229 -3.42 0.41 5.46
N LEU A 230 -3.09 1.29 6.40
CA LEU A 230 -1.71 1.70 6.68
C LEU A 230 -0.84 0.52 7.13
N LEU A 231 -1.37 -0.38 7.95
CA LEU A 231 -0.69 -1.60 8.38
C LEU A 231 -0.48 -2.59 7.23
N ASN A 232 -1.42 -2.68 6.29
CA ASN A 232 -1.24 -3.43 5.05
C ASN A 232 -0.10 -2.88 4.19
N ASN A 233 0.00 -1.55 4.09
CA ASN A 233 1.10 -0.91 3.36
C ASN A 233 2.45 -1.06 4.09
N ALA A 234 2.46 -0.95 5.43
CA ALA A 234 3.63 -1.23 6.26
C ALA A 234 4.13 -2.66 6.08
N SER A 235 3.21 -3.65 6.04
CA SER A 235 3.55 -5.05 5.80
C SER A 235 4.26 -5.23 4.45
N LYS A 236 3.75 -4.66 3.36
CA LYS A 236 4.40 -4.71 2.04
C LYS A 236 5.77 -4.04 2.03
N GLU A 237 5.93 -2.91 2.72
CA GLU A 237 7.22 -2.23 2.83
C GLU A 237 8.24 -3.06 3.62
N SER A 238 7.80 -3.80 4.66
CA SER A 238 8.66 -4.66 5.45
C SER A 238 9.31 -5.78 4.62
N GLU A 239 8.56 -6.38 3.68
CA GLU A 239 9.10 -7.36 2.72
C GLU A 239 10.20 -6.74 1.85
N GLY A 240 9.95 -5.51 1.34
CA GLY A 240 10.94 -4.76 0.58
C GLY A 240 12.21 -4.44 1.37
N ILE A 241 12.07 -4.10 2.66
CA ILE A 241 13.17 -3.82 3.58
C ILE A 241 14.05 -5.06 3.77
N GLU A 242 13.46 -6.24 4.02
CA GLU A 242 14.20 -7.49 4.20
C GLU A 242 15.05 -7.80 2.96
N VAL A 243 14.44 -7.70 1.77
CA VAL A 243 15.12 -7.95 0.50
C VAL A 243 16.25 -6.96 0.26
N ARG A 244 16.03 -5.65 0.50
CA ARG A 244 17.08 -4.62 0.35
C ARG A 244 18.23 -4.83 1.32
N TYR A 245 17.94 -5.25 2.55
CA TYR A 245 18.99 -5.55 3.53
C TYR A 245 19.83 -6.76 3.12
N LYS A 246 19.19 -7.87 2.71
CA LYS A 246 19.92 -9.05 2.19
C LYS A 246 20.75 -8.69 0.96
N PHE A 247 20.19 -7.88 0.05
CA PHE A 247 20.91 -7.39 -1.12
C PHE A 247 22.15 -6.58 -0.75
N SER A 248 22.08 -5.69 0.26
CA SER A 248 23.24 -4.91 0.68
C SER A 248 24.35 -5.78 1.26
N GLN A 249 24.00 -6.86 1.99
CA GLN A 249 24.97 -7.84 2.48
C GLN A 249 25.65 -8.59 1.32
N VAL A 250 24.88 -9.03 0.32
CA VAL A 250 25.42 -9.68 -0.89
C VAL A 250 26.33 -8.73 -1.66
N ASP A 251 25.92 -7.48 -1.85
CA ASP A 251 26.71 -6.48 -2.57
C ASP A 251 28.05 -6.23 -1.87
N GLU A 252 28.08 -6.13 -0.53
CA GLU A 252 29.34 -5.97 0.20
C GLU A 252 30.24 -7.20 0.04
N ARG A 253 29.70 -8.41 0.18
CA ARG A 253 30.49 -9.64 -0.02
C ARG A 253 31.06 -9.75 -1.44
N ILE A 254 30.30 -9.36 -2.47
CA ILE A 254 30.81 -9.31 -3.86
C ILE A 254 31.98 -8.31 -3.97
N ARG A 255 31.90 -7.15 -3.30
CA ARG A 255 33.00 -6.17 -3.30
C ARG A 255 34.24 -6.72 -2.59
N GLU A 256 34.07 -7.43 -1.48
CA GLU A 256 35.16 -8.08 -0.75
C GLU A 256 35.81 -9.17 -1.60
N LEU A 257 35.00 -10.07 -2.19
CA LEU A 257 35.48 -11.11 -3.10
C LEU A 257 36.26 -10.51 -4.27
N LYS A 258 35.77 -9.41 -4.86
CA LYS A 258 36.48 -8.70 -5.91
C LYS A 258 37.87 -8.23 -5.46
N ARG A 259 38.01 -7.71 -4.24
CA ARG A 259 39.32 -7.32 -3.69
C ARG A 259 40.24 -8.53 -3.57
N SER A 260 39.73 -9.67 -3.10
CA SER A 260 40.50 -10.92 -3.01
C SER A 260 40.96 -11.41 -4.39
N VAL A 261 40.10 -11.38 -5.40
CA VAL A 261 40.46 -11.73 -6.79
C VAL A 261 41.49 -10.76 -7.36
N ASP A 262 41.35 -9.45 -7.13
CA ASP A 262 42.35 -8.45 -7.52
C ASP A 262 43.71 -8.70 -6.82
N GLU A 263 43.72 -9.14 -5.55
CA GLU A 263 44.93 -9.49 -4.81
C GLU A 263 45.63 -10.75 -5.39
N ILE A 264 44.87 -11.79 -5.74
CA ILE A 264 45.39 -12.98 -6.44
C ILE A 264 46.13 -12.57 -7.71
N LYS A 265 45.53 -11.69 -8.53
CA LYS A 265 46.13 -11.17 -9.77
C LYS A 265 47.49 -10.52 -9.51
N VAL A 266 47.59 -9.71 -8.46
CA VAL A 266 48.83 -9.05 -8.06
C VAL A 266 49.88 -10.09 -7.66
N TYR A 267 49.50 -11.08 -6.85
CA TYR A 267 50.41 -12.14 -6.39
C TYR A 267 50.94 -12.99 -7.53
N ILE A 268 50.09 -13.41 -8.47
CA ILE A 268 50.52 -14.12 -9.69
C ILE A 268 51.53 -13.27 -10.48
N GLY A 269 51.26 -11.97 -10.65
CA GLY A 269 52.15 -11.07 -11.37
C GLY A 269 53.50 -10.83 -10.66
N GLU A 270 53.54 -10.85 -9.33
CA GLU A 270 54.79 -10.80 -8.58
C GLU A 270 55.61 -12.08 -8.70
N ILE A 271 54.96 -13.24 -8.58
CA ILE A 271 55.59 -14.55 -8.72
C ILE A 271 56.21 -14.70 -10.11
N GLU A 272 55.49 -14.29 -11.15
CA GLU A 272 56.00 -14.28 -12.53
C GLU A 272 57.21 -13.35 -12.70
N ARG A 273 57.15 -12.14 -12.15
CA ARG A 273 58.25 -11.16 -12.28
C ARG A 273 59.52 -11.60 -11.55
N LYS A 274 59.35 -12.24 -10.39
CA LYS A 274 60.45 -12.70 -9.53
C LYS A 274 60.90 -14.13 -9.88
N ASP A 275 60.29 -14.77 -10.89
CA ASP A 275 60.56 -16.14 -11.32
C ASP A 275 60.52 -17.16 -10.16
N LEU A 276 59.50 -17.04 -9.30
CA LEU A 276 59.42 -17.81 -8.04
C LEU A 276 58.82 -19.21 -8.22
N LEU A 277 58.25 -19.52 -9.38
CA LEU A 277 57.61 -20.80 -9.69
C LEU A 277 58.00 -21.27 -11.08
N ASN A 278 58.03 -22.60 -11.27
CA ASN A 278 58.16 -23.15 -12.62
C ASN A 278 56.92 -22.80 -13.48
N THR A 279 57.12 -22.78 -14.79
CA THR A 279 56.11 -22.35 -15.77
C THR A 279 54.81 -23.15 -15.68
N SER A 280 54.87 -24.47 -15.44
CA SER A 280 53.67 -25.30 -15.39
C SER A 280 52.77 -24.97 -14.21
N VAL A 281 53.34 -24.75 -13.03
CA VAL A 281 52.58 -24.41 -11.81
C VAL A 281 52.03 -22.98 -11.92
N LEU A 282 52.81 -22.06 -12.48
CA LEU A 282 52.33 -20.69 -12.71
C LEU A 282 51.14 -20.64 -13.69
N ILE A 283 51.15 -21.49 -14.73
CA ILE A 283 50.03 -21.60 -15.67
C ILE A 283 48.76 -22.10 -14.95
N ASP A 284 48.86 -23.09 -14.07
CA ASP A 284 47.72 -23.60 -13.30
C ASP A 284 47.04 -22.49 -12.48
N TYR A 285 47.83 -21.68 -11.77
CA TYR A 285 47.31 -20.52 -11.04
C TYR A 285 46.64 -19.47 -11.94
N LYS A 286 47.20 -19.22 -13.12
CA LYS A 286 46.60 -18.28 -14.10
C LYS A 286 45.24 -18.78 -14.58
N VAL A 287 45.12 -20.07 -14.90
CA VAL A 287 43.84 -20.68 -15.33
C VAL A 287 42.79 -20.61 -14.21
N ARG A 288 43.16 -20.97 -12.98
CA ARG A 288 42.25 -20.89 -11.83
C ARG A 288 41.82 -19.44 -11.54
N TYR A 289 42.74 -18.48 -11.69
CA TYR A 289 42.41 -17.05 -11.58
C TYR A 289 41.44 -16.59 -12.67
N GLU A 290 41.62 -17.02 -13.92
CA GLU A 290 40.71 -16.68 -15.02
C GLU A 290 39.29 -17.24 -14.77
N ASP A 291 39.17 -18.49 -14.29
CA ASP A 291 37.85 -19.06 -13.90
C ASP A 291 37.19 -18.26 -12.76
N LEU A 292 37.96 -17.86 -11.74
CA LEU A 292 37.46 -17.00 -10.66
C LEU A 292 36.98 -15.64 -11.16
N GLU A 293 37.72 -15.00 -12.07
CA GLU A 293 37.35 -13.71 -12.65
C GLU A 293 36.04 -13.82 -13.45
N ASP A 294 35.89 -14.86 -14.27
CA ASP A 294 34.66 -15.11 -15.03
C ASP A 294 33.45 -15.38 -14.13
N ARG A 295 33.62 -16.19 -13.08
CA ARG A 295 32.55 -16.47 -12.10
C ARG A 295 32.18 -15.23 -11.30
N LEU A 296 33.15 -14.39 -10.92
CA LEU A 296 32.89 -13.11 -10.28
C LEU A 296 32.07 -12.17 -11.19
N VAL A 297 32.40 -12.09 -12.49
CA VAL A 297 31.61 -11.32 -13.46
C VAL A 297 30.18 -11.86 -13.54
N GLY A 298 30.01 -13.17 -13.55
CA GLY A 298 28.70 -13.82 -13.48
C GLY A 298 27.88 -13.39 -12.26
N LEU A 299 28.49 -13.39 -11.07
CA LEU A 299 27.85 -12.94 -9.83
C LEU A 299 27.46 -11.45 -9.89
N ILE A 300 28.31 -10.59 -10.45
CA ILE A 300 28.01 -9.16 -10.61
C ILE A 300 26.78 -8.96 -11.52
N ASN A 301 26.71 -9.67 -12.64
CA ASN A 301 25.58 -9.58 -13.56
C ASN A 301 24.27 -10.07 -12.92
N GLU A 302 24.33 -11.16 -12.14
CA GLU A 302 23.18 -11.66 -11.39
C GLU A 302 22.72 -10.69 -10.30
N LYS A 303 23.67 -10.08 -9.57
CA LYS A 303 23.39 -9.01 -8.61
C LYS A 303 22.68 -7.82 -9.27
N ASP A 304 23.15 -7.38 -10.43
CA ASP A 304 22.53 -6.24 -11.14
C ASP A 304 21.09 -6.58 -11.60
N ARG A 305 20.83 -7.83 -12.00
CA ARG A 305 19.47 -8.32 -12.28
C ARG A 305 18.58 -8.24 -11.04
N ILE A 306 19.07 -8.69 -9.88
CA ILE A 306 18.32 -8.63 -8.61
C ILE A 306 18.01 -7.17 -8.25
N ASN A 307 18.97 -6.26 -8.40
CA ASN A 307 18.75 -4.84 -8.15
C ASN A 307 17.61 -4.27 -9.02
N ASN A 308 17.50 -4.72 -10.27
CA ASN A 308 16.40 -4.34 -11.15
C ASN A 308 15.04 -4.88 -10.66
N TYR A 309 14.97 -6.09 -10.10
CA TYR A 309 13.74 -6.59 -9.49
C TYR A 309 13.32 -5.77 -8.27
N ILE A 310 14.29 -5.40 -7.43
CA ILE A 310 14.06 -4.56 -6.25
C ILE A 310 13.51 -3.17 -6.67
N SER A 311 14.10 -2.55 -7.70
CA SER A 311 13.71 -1.20 -8.13
C SER A 311 12.29 -1.13 -8.72
N ILE A 312 11.77 -2.24 -9.26
CA ILE A 312 10.40 -2.33 -9.79
C ILE A 312 9.41 -3.02 -8.83
N GLY A 313 9.81 -3.29 -7.59
CA GLY A 313 8.95 -3.86 -6.56
C GLY A 313 8.66 -5.36 -6.68
N ARG A 314 9.44 -6.10 -7.48
CA ARG A 314 9.32 -7.58 -7.61
C ARG A 314 10.13 -8.29 -6.52
N TYR A 315 9.71 -8.12 -5.27
CA TYR A 315 10.47 -8.60 -4.10
C TYR A 315 10.56 -10.12 -3.99
N GLU A 316 9.52 -10.87 -4.38
CA GLU A 316 9.55 -12.34 -4.39
C GLU A 316 10.57 -12.92 -5.38
N ASP A 317 10.67 -12.34 -6.58
CA ASP A 317 11.67 -12.76 -7.55
C ASP A 317 13.08 -12.37 -7.10
N ALA A 318 13.24 -11.17 -6.52
CA ALA A 318 14.50 -10.75 -5.92
C ALA A 318 14.95 -11.69 -4.79
N LYS A 319 14.03 -12.11 -3.91
CA LYS A 319 14.31 -13.01 -2.78
C LYS A 319 14.82 -14.37 -3.25
N ARG A 320 14.16 -14.97 -4.24
CA ARG A 320 14.57 -16.24 -4.84
C ARG A 320 15.98 -16.19 -5.44
N ASP A 321 16.26 -15.13 -6.19
CA ASP A 321 17.57 -14.94 -6.83
C ASP A 321 18.67 -14.59 -5.81
N LEU A 322 18.33 -13.90 -4.71
CA LEU A 322 19.25 -13.65 -3.60
C LEU A 322 19.70 -14.94 -2.90
N GLU A 323 18.82 -15.92 -2.73
CA GLU A 323 19.22 -17.20 -2.13
C GLU A 323 20.20 -17.97 -3.04
N SER A 324 19.96 -17.93 -4.36
CA SER A 324 20.85 -18.52 -5.37
C SER A 324 22.23 -17.85 -5.36
N ILE A 325 22.29 -16.52 -5.37
CA ILE A 325 23.58 -15.81 -5.41
C ILE A 325 24.38 -16.01 -4.12
N ILE A 326 23.73 -16.09 -2.96
CA ILE A 326 24.39 -16.33 -1.66
C ILE A 326 25.15 -17.66 -1.66
N ASN A 327 24.55 -18.71 -2.21
CA ASN A 327 25.17 -20.04 -2.28
C ASN A 327 26.38 -20.03 -3.22
N LYS A 328 26.20 -19.55 -4.46
CA LYS A 328 27.30 -19.46 -5.45
C LYS A 328 28.46 -18.62 -4.93
N LEU A 329 28.15 -17.56 -4.20
CA LEU A 329 29.14 -16.65 -3.67
C LEU A 329 30.01 -17.30 -2.60
N GLY A 330 29.43 -18.15 -1.74
CA GLY A 330 30.20 -18.94 -0.78
C GLY A 330 31.22 -19.87 -1.45
N ASP A 331 30.85 -20.49 -2.57
CA ASP A 331 31.76 -21.37 -3.33
C ASP A 331 32.94 -20.60 -3.92
N VAL A 332 32.68 -19.43 -4.53
CA VAL A 332 33.73 -18.60 -5.15
C VAL A 332 34.65 -17.98 -4.10
N GLU A 333 34.10 -17.53 -2.96
CA GLU A 333 34.90 -17.03 -1.83
C GLU A 333 35.83 -18.10 -1.26
N SER A 334 35.35 -19.33 -1.10
CA SER A 334 36.16 -20.44 -0.61
C SER A 334 37.36 -20.70 -1.52
N GLU A 335 37.14 -20.77 -2.83
CA GLU A 335 38.22 -21.00 -3.79
C GLU A 335 39.21 -19.83 -3.87
N ALA A 336 38.74 -18.59 -3.88
CA ALA A 336 39.61 -17.42 -3.84
C ALA A 336 40.51 -17.43 -2.58
N ASN A 337 39.95 -17.80 -1.43
CA ASN A 337 40.71 -17.93 -0.19
C ASN A 337 41.75 -19.06 -0.25
N VAL A 338 41.42 -20.20 -0.87
CA VAL A 338 42.37 -21.29 -1.10
C VAL A 338 43.56 -20.80 -1.93
N ILE A 339 43.30 -20.14 -3.06
CA ILE A 339 44.38 -19.60 -3.93
C ILE A 339 45.21 -18.56 -3.18
N LEU A 340 44.59 -17.62 -2.47
CA LEU A 340 45.33 -16.62 -1.69
C LEU A 340 46.25 -17.27 -0.65
N ASN A 341 45.76 -18.29 0.07
CA ASN A 341 46.54 -19.00 1.06
C ASN A 341 47.70 -19.79 0.46
N GLU A 342 47.55 -20.32 -0.76
CA GLU A 342 48.62 -20.98 -1.49
C GLU A 342 49.68 -19.99 -2.01
N LEU A 343 49.27 -18.82 -2.53
CA LEU A 343 50.17 -17.83 -3.14
C LEU A 343 50.94 -16.98 -2.12
N LYS A 344 50.29 -16.61 -1.00
CA LYS A 344 50.87 -15.73 0.02
C LYS A 344 52.23 -16.19 0.57
N PRO A 345 52.45 -17.47 0.96
CA PRO A 345 53.75 -17.91 1.45
C PRO A 345 54.84 -17.82 0.38
N ILE A 346 54.53 -18.06 -0.89
CA ILE A 346 55.50 -18.02 -2.02
C ILE A 346 56.16 -16.64 -2.13
N ILE A 347 55.39 -15.58 -1.83
CA ILE A 347 55.88 -14.20 -1.90
C ILE A 347 56.61 -13.78 -0.61
N MET A 348 56.35 -14.45 0.52
CA MET A 348 56.95 -14.15 1.83
C MET A 348 58.27 -14.89 2.10
N VAL A 349 58.51 -16.07 1.52
CA VAL A 349 59.76 -16.81 1.72
C VAL A 349 60.80 -16.39 0.68
N THR A 350 61.62 -15.39 1.00
CA THR A 350 62.90 -15.18 0.32
C THR A 350 64.02 -14.88 1.32
N PRO A 351 64.63 -15.87 1.99
CA PRO A 351 66.01 -15.76 2.42
C PRO A 351 66.92 -16.13 1.24
N THR A 352 67.84 -15.21 0.92
CA THR A 352 68.89 -15.38 -0.09
C THR A 352 69.79 -16.57 0.28
N THR A 353 69.67 -17.70 -0.42
CA THR A 353 70.67 -18.77 -0.32
C THR A 353 71.80 -18.45 -1.30
N SER A 354 72.80 -17.70 -0.84
CA SER A 354 74.07 -17.57 -1.54
C SER A 354 74.90 -18.84 -1.36
N THR A 355 75.17 -19.55 -2.46
CA THR A 355 76.16 -20.63 -2.56
C THR A 355 77.54 -20.16 -2.06
N PRO A 356 78.27 -20.95 -1.26
CA PRO A 356 79.56 -20.52 -0.71
C PRO A 356 80.67 -20.65 -1.77
N THR A 357 81.25 -19.52 -2.16
CA THR A 357 82.60 -19.45 -2.75
C THR A 357 83.56 -19.00 -1.64
N PRO A 358 84.71 -19.66 -1.43
CA PRO A 358 85.50 -19.47 -0.23
C PRO A 358 86.41 -18.25 -0.36
N THR A 359 86.16 -17.22 0.45
CA THR A 359 87.21 -16.26 0.80
C THR A 359 86.98 -15.70 2.20
N THR A 360 87.96 -15.99 3.05
CA THR A 360 88.48 -15.31 4.25
C THR A 360 87.74 -14.10 4.83
N GLN A 361 87.50 -14.18 6.15
CA GLN A 361 87.24 -13.10 7.14
C GLN A 361 87.97 -11.78 6.79
N THR A 362 87.49 -10.55 7.02
CA THR A 362 86.72 -9.90 8.10
C THR A 362 86.37 -8.50 7.52
N ASP A 363 85.26 -7.82 7.80
CA ASP A 363 85.05 -7.00 9.01
C ASP A 363 83.65 -6.32 8.91
N LEU A 364 83.10 -5.95 10.07
CA LEU A 364 81.82 -5.29 10.26
C LEU A 364 81.77 -3.87 9.65
N SER A 365 80.60 -3.52 9.12
CA SER A 365 79.77 -2.37 9.57
C SER A 365 79.11 -1.62 8.41
N SER A 366 77.82 -1.33 8.65
CA SER A 366 76.99 -0.24 8.12
C SER A 366 75.76 -0.65 7.28
N PHE A 367 74.65 -0.03 7.69
CA PHE A 367 73.35 0.09 7.02
C PHE A 367 72.25 -0.95 7.32
N VAL A 368 71.87 -0.97 8.59
CA VAL A 368 70.45 -0.82 9.00
C VAL A 368 69.86 0.38 8.26
N TYR A 369 69.25 0.21 7.07
CA TYR A 369 68.34 1.22 6.45
C TYR A 369 67.56 0.71 5.21
N ALA A 370 67.32 -0.60 5.06
CA ALA A 370 66.54 -1.13 3.92
C ALA A 370 65.05 -1.41 4.22
N GLY A 371 64.63 -1.35 5.49
CA GLY A 371 63.27 -1.71 5.91
C GLY A 371 62.20 -0.61 5.78
N ILE A 372 62.60 0.64 5.53
CA ILE A 372 61.66 1.79 5.51
C ILE A 372 61.43 2.34 4.09
N VAL A 373 62.30 2.03 3.12
CA VAL A 373 62.16 2.55 1.74
C VAL A 373 61.15 1.74 0.91
N GLY A 374 60.96 0.44 1.19
CA GLY A 374 60.01 -0.41 0.45
C GLY A 374 58.53 -0.07 0.67
N GLY A 375 58.16 0.30 1.90
CA GLY A 375 56.78 0.64 2.27
C GLY A 375 56.30 1.96 1.65
N CYS A 376 57.19 2.97 1.54
CA CYS A 376 56.83 4.25 0.93
C CYS A 376 56.67 4.15 -0.59
N VAL A 377 57.39 3.26 -1.29
CA VAL A 377 57.26 3.08 -2.74
C VAL A 377 55.92 2.42 -3.10
N ALA A 378 55.43 1.46 -2.32
CA ALA A 378 54.13 0.82 -2.54
C ALA A 378 52.96 1.80 -2.35
N VAL A 379 53.01 2.64 -1.31
CA VAL A 379 51.97 3.65 -1.05
C VAL A 379 51.97 4.75 -2.11
N VAL A 380 53.15 5.17 -2.60
CA VAL A 380 53.25 6.14 -3.71
C VAL A 380 52.75 5.54 -5.03
N PHE A 381 52.98 4.25 -5.29
CA PHE A 381 52.47 3.59 -6.50
C PHE A 381 50.94 3.45 -6.48
N ILE A 382 50.36 3.15 -5.32
CA ILE A 382 48.90 3.12 -5.10
C ILE A 382 48.30 4.53 -5.24
N ALA A 383 48.92 5.56 -4.66
CA ALA A 383 48.47 6.94 -4.79
C ALA A 383 48.53 7.44 -6.25
N VAL A 384 49.59 7.10 -7.00
CA VAL A 384 49.75 7.47 -8.42
C VAL A 384 48.74 6.74 -9.32
N MET A 385 48.40 5.48 -9.02
CA MET A 385 47.35 4.75 -9.76
C MET A 385 45.95 5.27 -9.46
N ILE A 386 45.63 5.60 -8.21
CA ILE A 386 44.36 6.23 -7.82
C ILE A 386 44.24 7.62 -8.47
N PHE A 387 45.31 8.43 -8.48
CA PHE A 387 45.33 9.75 -9.11
C PHE A 387 45.20 9.68 -10.64
N ARG A 388 45.84 8.71 -11.31
CA ARG A 388 45.66 8.47 -12.76
C ARG A 388 44.25 7.99 -13.11
N ARG A 389 43.60 7.20 -12.25
CA ARG A 389 42.22 6.74 -12.44
C ARG A 389 41.21 7.88 -12.20
N TYR A 390 41.48 8.76 -11.24
CA TYR A 390 40.70 9.97 -10.98
C TYR A 390 40.80 10.98 -12.14
N MET A 391 42.00 11.25 -12.67
CA MET A 391 42.21 12.12 -13.83
C MET A 391 41.58 11.59 -15.13
N ARG A 392 41.46 10.26 -15.30
CA ARG A 392 40.74 9.67 -16.44
C ARG A 392 39.23 9.86 -16.35
N ARG A 393 38.63 9.97 -15.16
CA ARG A 393 37.18 10.27 -15.04
C ARG A 393 36.85 11.73 -15.41
N ARG A 394 37.68 12.70 -15.03
CA ARG A 394 37.45 14.12 -15.40
C ARG A 394 37.49 14.41 -16.90
N ARG A 395 38.30 13.67 -17.68
CA ARG A 395 38.30 13.82 -19.15
C ARG A 395 36.99 13.40 -19.82
N TRP A 396 36.11 12.67 -19.13
CA TRP A 396 34.75 12.37 -19.60
C TRP A 396 33.71 13.39 -19.12
N ASP A 397 34.00 14.15 -18.06
CA ASP A 397 33.13 15.23 -17.57
C ASP A 397 33.37 16.56 -18.31
N GLU A 398 34.54 16.75 -18.93
CA GLU A 398 34.83 17.93 -19.79
C GLU A 398 34.38 17.76 -21.26
N LEU A 399 33.72 16.63 -21.58
CA LEU A 399 33.07 16.37 -22.87
C LEU A 399 31.53 16.32 -22.77
N ARG A 400 30.98 16.82 -21.66
CA ARG A 400 29.58 17.25 -21.51
C ARG A 400 29.56 18.75 -21.30
#